data_AF-A0A392MG32-F1
#
_entry.id   AF-A0A392MG32-F1
#
_cell.length_a   1.000
_cell.length_b   1.000
_cell.length_c   1.000
_cell.angle_alpha   90.00
_cell.angle_beta   90.00
_cell.angle_gamma   90.00
#
_symmetry.space_group_name_H-M   'P 1'
#
loop_
_entity.id
_entity.type
_entity.pdbx_description
1 polymer ?
#
loop_
_entity_poly.entity_id
_entity_poly.type
_entity_poly.pdbx_seq_one_letter_code
_entity_poly.pdbx_strand_id
1 'polypeptide(L)'
;MKKRGIEDMDLVMVDPWCVGYHSEVDAPGRRLAKPLLFCRSESDCPMENGYARPVEGIYVLVDMQNMKVIEFEDRKLVPLPPVDPLRNYTPGESRGGSDRSDVKPLQIIQPEGPSFRVNGYYVEWQKWNFRIGFTPKEGLVIYSVAYVDGSRGRRPVAHRLSFVEMVVPYGDPNEPHYRKNAFDAGEDGLGKNAHSLKKGCDCLGYIKYFDAHFTNFTGGVETIENCVCMHEEDHGILWKHQDWRTGLAEVRRSRRLSVSFDGKIEAEVKLTGILSLGALMPGEYRKYGTMIAPGLYAPVHQHFFVARMDMSVDSRPGEALNQ
;
A
#
# COMPACT_ATOMS: atom_id res chain seq x y z
N MET A 1 -12.72 -28.55 4.40
CA MET A 1 -13.75 -27.69 3.81
C MET A 1 -15.15 -28.24 4.00
N LYS A 2 -15.52 -29.43 3.49
CA LYS A 2 -16.85 -30.07 3.68
C LYS A 2 -17.50 -29.95 5.07
N LYS A 3 -16.76 -30.20 6.17
CA LYS A 3 -17.25 -30.02 7.56
C LYS A 3 -17.75 -28.60 7.90
N ARG A 4 -17.32 -27.58 7.16
CA ARG A 4 -17.70 -26.16 7.29
C ARG A 4 -18.78 -25.74 6.27
N GLY A 5 -19.42 -26.70 5.59
CA GLY A 5 -20.47 -26.44 4.59
C GLY A 5 -19.96 -26.03 3.21
N ILE A 6 -18.68 -26.24 2.93
CA ILE A 6 -18.01 -25.84 1.69
C ILE A 6 -17.75 -27.10 0.86
N GLU A 7 -18.55 -27.30 -0.18
CA GLU A 7 -18.44 -28.42 -1.14
C GLU A 7 -17.64 -28.01 -2.40
N ASP A 8 -17.82 -26.77 -2.87
CA ASP A 8 -17.04 -26.19 -3.96
C ASP A 8 -15.71 -25.64 -3.43
N MET A 9 -14.60 -26.13 -3.99
CA MET A 9 -13.25 -25.72 -3.61
C MET A 9 -12.76 -24.48 -4.37
N ASP A 10 -13.38 -24.10 -5.50
CA ASP A 10 -13.02 -22.91 -6.28
C ASP A 10 -13.46 -21.60 -5.60
N LEU A 11 -14.27 -21.73 -4.53
CA LEU A 11 -14.62 -20.65 -3.61
C LEU A 11 -13.55 -20.40 -2.53
N VAL A 12 -12.59 -21.32 -2.35
CA VAL A 12 -11.60 -21.24 -1.26
C VAL A 12 -10.41 -20.37 -1.69
N MET A 13 -10.20 -19.29 -0.96
CA MET A 13 -9.05 -18.42 -1.10
C MET A 13 -7.95 -18.83 -0.12
N VAL A 14 -6.71 -18.84 -0.59
CA VAL A 14 -5.53 -19.25 0.18
C VAL A 14 -4.48 -18.15 0.07
N ASP A 15 -4.34 -17.36 1.12
CA ASP A 15 -3.37 -16.26 1.19
C ASP A 15 -2.05 -16.78 1.76
N PRO A 16 -0.95 -16.81 1.00
CA PRO A 16 0.35 -17.21 1.54
C PRO A 16 0.86 -16.16 2.53
N TRP A 17 0.94 -16.53 3.81
CA TRP A 17 1.48 -15.67 4.86
C TRP A 17 2.87 -16.15 5.31
N CYS A 18 3.73 -15.20 5.66
CA CYS A 18 5.04 -15.46 6.24
C CYS A 18 4.91 -16.24 7.56
N VAL A 19 5.98 -16.97 7.92
CA VAL A 19 5.98 -17.87 9.09
C VAL A 19 6.47 -17.23 10.38
N GLY A 20 7.16 -16.08 10.27
CA GLY A 20 7.89 -15.45 11.37
C GLY A 20 9.04 -16.33 11.90
N TYR A 21 9.64 -15.89 13.00
CA TYR A 21 10.56 -16.70 13.80
C TYR A 21 10.04 -16.72 15.24
N HIS A 22 9.47 -17.85 15.68
CA HIS A 22 8.91 -18.00 17.02
C HIS A 22 9.65 -19.04 17.86
N SER A 23 10.36 -19.97 17.23
CA SER A 23 11.18 -21.01 17.86
C SER A 23 12.26 -21.50 16.91
N GLU A 24 13.21 -22.31 17.40
CA GLU A 24 14.21 -23.00 16.57
C GLU A 24 13.61 -23.91 15.49
N VAL A 25 12.32 -24.29 15.60
CA VAL A 25 11.59 -25.04 14.56
C VAL A 25 11.32 -24.15 13.33
N ASP A 26 11.19 -22.84 13.53
CA ASP A 26 11.03 -21.83 12.47
C ASP A 26 12.39 -21.28 11.99
N ALA A 27 13.52 -21.83 12.43
CA ALA A 27 14.86 -21.35 12.08
C ALA A 27 15.09 -21.34 10.56
N PRO A 28 15.90 -20.40 10.03
CA PRO A 28 16.08 -20.19 8.59
C PRO A 28 16.89 -21.32 7.92
N GLY A 29 16.26 -22.47 7.72
CA GLY A 29 16.76 -23.61 6.95
C GLY A 29 15.83 -24.03 5.80
N ARG A 30 14.62 -23.46 5.71
CA ARG A 30 13.60 -23.76 4.68
C ARG A 30 12.79 -22.51 4.34
N ARG A 31 12.34 -22.37 3.09
CA ARG A 31 11.36 -21.32 2.71
C ARG A 31 9.95 -21.84 2.99
N LEU A 32 9.38 -21.42 4.11
CA LEU A 32 8.06 -21.89 4.57
C LEU A 32 6.98 -20.80 4.41
N ALA A 33 5.72 -21.22 4.33
CA ALA A 33 4.55 -20.36 4.47
C ALA A 33 3.50 -21.02 5.38
N LYS A 34 2.81 -20.22 6.19
CA LYS A 34 1.66 -20.64 7.04
C LYS A 34 0.43 -19.86 6.54
N PRO A 35 -0.26 -20.31 5.48
CA PRO A 35 -1.29 -19.51 4.83
C PRO A 35 -2.48 -19.19 5.74
N LEU A 36 -3.22 -18.15 5.38
CA LEU A 36 -4.57 -17.88 5.90
C LEU A 36 -5.60 -18.34 4.86
N LEU A 37 -6.78 -18.74 5.33
CA LEU A 37 -7.83 -19.32 4.51
C LEU A 37 -9.09 -18.45 4.60
N PHE A 38 -9.69 -18.16 3.45
CA PHE A 38 -10.95 -17.43 3.33
C PHE A 38 -11.88 -18.16 2.35
N CYS A 39 -13.17 -17.81 2.32
CA CYS A 39 -14.14 -18.47 1.45
C CYS A 39 -15.14 -17.50 0.84
N ARG A 40 -15.15 -17.40 -0.48
CA ARG A 40 -16.28 -16.83 -1.24
C ARG A 40 -17.54 -17.67 -1.03
N SER A 41 -18.70 -17.10 -1.31
CA SER A 41 -19.99 -17.77 -1.29
C SER A 41 -20.50 -18.10 -2.69
N GLU A 42 -20.12 -17.32 -3.71
CA GLU A 42 -20.60 -17.45 -5.07
C GLU A 42 -19.43 -17.40 -6.08
N SER A 43 -19.44 -18.28 -7.08
CA SER A 43 -18.32 -18.42 -8.03
C SER A 43 -18.43 -17.46 -9.21
N ASP A 44 -19.64 -17.05 -9.57
CA ASP A 44 -20.00 -16.08 -10.61
C ASP A 44 -19.86 -14.61 -10.17
N CYS A 45 -19.60 -14.36 -8.88
CA CYS A 45 -19.21 -13.06 -8.34
C CYS A 45 -17.68 -12.99 -8.10
N PRO A 46 -16.84 -12.71 -9.11
CA PRO A 46 -15.38 -12.67 -8.94
C PRO A 46 -14.88 -11.49 -8.09
N MET A 47 -15.73 -10.49 -7.83
CA MET A 47 -15.44 -9.35 -6.94
C MET A 47 -16.05 -9.49 -5.54
N GLU A 48 -16.55 -10.68 -5.17
CA GLU A 48 -17.04 -10.93 -3.82
C GLU A 48 -15.92 -10.77 -2.78
N ASN A 49 -16.23 -10.12 -1.66
CA ASN A 49 -15.30 -9.94 -0.55
C ASN A 49 -15.16 -11.22 0.30
N GLY A 50 -14.41 -12.19 -0.22
CA GLY A 50 -14.10 -13.45 0.50
C GLY A 50 -13.42 -13.21 1.86
N TYR A 51 -12.68 -12.10 2.04
CA TYR A 51 -12.06 -11.75 3.33
C TYR A 51 -13.07 -11.51 4.45
N ALA A 52 -14.34 -11.23 4.14
CA ALA A 52 -15.43 -11.15 5.11
C ALA A 52 -15.83 -12.53 5.70
N ARG A 53 -15.22 -13.62 5.22
CA ARG A 53 -15.53 -15.02 5.59
C ARG A 53 -14.24 -15.85 5.83
N PRO A 54 -13.40 -15.48 6.82
CA PRO A 54 -12.23 -16.26 7.22
C PRO A 54 -12.60 -17.67 7.69
N VAL A 55 -11.76 -18.64 7.31
CA VAL A 55 -11.90 -20.07 7.62
C VAL A 55 -10.97 -20.40 8.78
N GLU A 56 -11.51 -20.30 9.99
CA GLU A 56 -10.72 -20.46 11.21
C GLU A 56 -10.52 -21.91 11.67
N GLY A 57 -9.45 -22.08 12.46
CA GLY A 57 -9.12 -23.34 13.14
C GLY A 57 -8.58 -24.46 12.24
N ILE A 58 -8.12 -24.13 11.03
CA ILE A 58 -7.27 -25.00 10.19
C ILE A 58 -5.85 -24.47 10.25
N TYR A 59 -4.88 -25.34 10.52
CA TYR A 59 -3.45 -25.04 10.44
C TYR A 59 -2.85 -25.78 9.24
N VAL A 60 -2.02 -25.07 8.47
CA VAL A 60 -1.32 -25.59 7.29
C VAL A 60 0.10 -25.04 7.30
N LEU A 61 1.09 -25.90 7.01
CA LEU A 61 2.46 -25.49 6.75
C LEU A 61 2.86 -25.94 5.34
N VAL A 62 3.41 -25.02 4.56
CA VAL A 62 3.80 -25.24 3.16
C VAL A 62 5.30 -24.98 3.00
N ASP A 63 6.00 -25.93 2.37
CA ASP A 63 7.34 -25.74 1.83
C ASP A 63 7.23 -25.09 0.45
N MET A 64 7.57 -23.80 0.37
CA MET A 64 7.44 -22.99 -0.84
C MET A 64 8.56 -23.23 -1.87
N GLN A 65 9.64 -23.90 -1.47
CA GLN A 65 10.71 -24.27 -2.40
C GLN A 65 10.38 -25.58 -3.13
N ASN A 66 9.76 -26.52 -2.42
CA ASN A 66 9.35 -27.81 -2.97
C ASN A 66 7.89 -27.86 -3.43
N MET A 67 7.12 -26.78 -3.22
CA MET A 67 5.68 -26.66 -3.47
C MET A 67 4.87 -27.81 -2.84
N LYS A 68 5.09 -28.07 -1.55
CA LYS A 68 4.46 -29.17 -0.80
C LYS A 68 3.83 -28.69 0.49
N VAL A 69 2.58 -29.12 0.75
CA VAL A 69 2.03 -29.11 2.11
C VAL A 69 2.80 -30.16 2.93
N ILE A 70 3.32 -29.76 4.07
CA ILE A 70 4.15 -30.60 4.95
C ILE A 70 3.51 -30.85 6.31
N GLU A 71 2.61 -29.98 6.76
CA GLU A 71 1.76 -30.17 7.93
C GLU A 71 0.34 -29.70 7.61
N PHE A 72 -0.66 -30.42 8.14
CA PHE A 72 -2.08 -30.08 8.01
C PHE A 72 -2.83 -30.56 9.25
N GLU A 73 -3.55 -29.66 9.92
CA GLU A 73 -4.37 -29.97 11.09
C GLU A 73 -5.71 -29.21 11.07
N ASP A 74 -6.83 -29.93 11.15
CA ASP A 74 -8.18 -29.34 11.36
C ASP A 74 -8.46 -29.28 12.87
N ARG A 75 -7.90 -28.26 13.54
CA ARG A 75 -7.83 -28.13 15.01
C ARG A 75 -9.16 -27.77 15.68
N LYS A 76 -9.92 -26.83 15.11
CA LYS A 76 -11.18 -26.31 15.70
C LYS A 76 -12.20 -26.01 14.60
N LEU A 77 -13.41 -26.57 14.71
CA LEU A 77 -14.51 -26.21 13.82
C LEU A 77 -15.14 -24.88 14.26
N VAL A 78 -14.61 -23.77 13.73
CA VAL A 78 -15.24 -22.45 13.86
C VAL A 78 -16.24 -22.27 12.70
N PRO A 79 -17.49 -21.84 12.96
CA PRO A 79 -18.46 -21.55 11.90
C PRO A 79 -17.95 -20.44 10.97
N LEU A 80 -18.24 -20.56 9.67
CA LEU A 80 -18.06 -19.45 8.75
C LEU A 80 -19.01 -18.29 9.12
N PRO A 81 -18.55 -17.03 9.02
CA PRO A 81 -19.43 -15.87 9.07
C PRO A 81 -20.54 -15.99 8.00
N PRO A 82 -21.78 -15.59 8.34
CA PRO A 82 -22.90 -15.64 7.40
C PRO A 82 -22.65 -14.73 6.20
N VAL A 83 -23.15 -15.15 5.04
CA VAL A 83 -23.12 -14.36 3.79
C VAL A 83 -23.93 -13.08 3.99
N ASP A 84 -23.41 -11.97 3.46
CA ASP A 84 -23.95 -10.63 3.64
C ASP A 84 -23.49 -9.75 2.47
N PRO A 85 -24.37 -9.49 1.48
CA PRO A 85 -24.02 -8.72 0.29
C PRO A 85 -23.49 -7.31 0.60
N LEU A 86 -23.86 -6.72 1.74
CA LEU A 86 -23.39 -5.38 2.13
C LEU A 86 -21.90 -5.34 2.45
N ARG A 87 -21.25 -6.50 2.65
CA ARG A 87 -19.79 -6.62 2.85
C ARG A 87 -19.01 -6.61 1.54
N ASN A 88 -19.68 -6.68 0.39
CA ASN A 88 -19.05 -6.44 -0.91
C ASN A 88 -18.79 -4.94 -1.11
N TYR A 89 -17.65 -4.62 -1.71
CA TYR A 89 -17.17 -3.25 -2.00
C TYR A 89 -17.50 -2.79 -3.43
N THR A 90 -18.35 -3.54 -4.13
CA THR A 90 -18.82 -3.27 -5.49
C THR A 90 -19.91 -2.16 -5.53
N PRO A 91 -20.25 -1.60 -6.71
CA PRO A 91 -21.27 -0.56 -6.85
C PRO A 91 -22.61 -0.95 -6.22
N GLY A 92 -23.38 0.03 -5.74
CA GLY A 92 -24.62 -0.18 -4.98
C GLY A 92 -25.57 -1.18 -5.64
N GLU A 93 -25.80 -1.03 -6.95
CA GLU A 93 -26.68 -1.91 -7.75
C GLU A 93 -26.34 -3.39 -7.60
N SER A 94 -25.04 -3.74 -7.61
CA SER A 94 -24.56 -5.12 -7.53
C SER A 94 -24.69 -5.76 -6.14
N ARG A 95 -24.99 -4.98 -5.10
CA ARG A 95 -25.11 -5.44 -3.71
C ARG A 95 -26.42 -5.04 -3.03
N GLY A 96 -27.43 -4.64 -3.82
CA GLY A 96 -28.76 -4.27 -3.33
C GLY A 96 -28.84 -2.91 -2.63
N GLY A 97 -27.86 -2.04 -2.84
CA GLY A 97 -27.85 -0.64 -2.36
C GLY A 97 -28.02 0.36 -3.49
N SER A 98 -27.86 1.66 -3.17
CA SER A 98 -27.82 2.74 -4.15
C SER A 98 -26.57 3.61 -3.96
N ASP A 99 -25.96 4.01 -5.08
CA ASP A 99 -24.82 4.93 -5.08
C ASP A 99 -25.30 6.39 -5.04
N ARG A 100 -24.43 7.30 -4.58
CA ARG A 100 -24.75 8.73 -4.44
C ARG A 100 -24.84 9.42 -5.80
N SER A 101 -25.94 10.13 -6.05
CA SER A 101 -26.20 10.86 -7.29
C SER A 101 -26.01 12.39 -7.18
N ASP A 102 -25.59 12.89 -6.02
CA ASP A 102 -25.47 14.33 -5.70
C ASP A 102 -24.06 14.92 -5.91
N VAL A 103 -23.05 14.05 -6.12
CA VAL A 103 -21.65 14.46 -6.36
C VAL A 103 -21.51 15.03 -7.78
N LYS A 104 -21.23 16.33 -7.89
CA LYS A 104 -21.02 17.02 -9.17
C LYS A 104 -19.59 16.82 -9.69
N PRO A 105 -19.38 16.79 -11.03
CA PRO A 105 -18.04 16.67 -11.61
C PRO A 105 -17.10 17.81 -11.21
N LEU A 106 -15.85 17.46 -10.90
CA LEU A 106 -14.75 18.39 -10.66
C LEU A 106 -13.66 18.17 -11.72
N GLN A 107 -13.28 19.22 -12.44
CA GLN A 107 -12.24 19.16 -13.48
C GLN A 107 -11.01 19.97 -13.05
N ILE A 108 -9.83 19.35 -13.14
CA ILE A 108 -8.52 19.98 -12.90
C ILE A 108 -7.78 20.00 -14.24
N ILE A 109 -7.53 21.19 -14.78
CA ILE A 109 -7.00 21.39 -16.13
C ILE A 109 -5.83 22.37 -16.09
N GLN A 110 -4.74 22.04 -16.80
CA GLN A 110 -3.61 22.94 -17.04
C GLN A 110 -3.53 23.23 -18.55
N PRO A 111 -4.11 24.35 -19.03
CA PRO A 111 -4.27 24.60 -20.48
C PRO A 111 -2.93 24.80 -21.20
N GLU A 112 -1.92 25.30 -20.51
CA GLU A 112 -0.55 25.52 -21.03
C GLU A 112 0.40 24.35 -20.68
N GLY A 113 -0.13 23.25 -20.13
CA GLY A 113 0.65 22.12 -19.62
C GLY A 113 1.24 22.33 -18.22
N PRO A 114 2.11 21.42 -17.76
CA PRO A 114 2.67 21.45 -16.41
C PRO A 114 3.86 22.41 -16.29
N SER A 115 4.08 22.91 -15.08
CA SER A 115 5.25 23.75 -14.73
C SER A 115 6.52 22.93 -14.46
N PHE A 116 6.45 21.59 -14.53
CA PHE A 116 7.59 20.70 -14.38
C PHE A 116 8.15 20.27 -15.75
N ARG A 117 9.44 19.96 -15.79
CA ARG A 117 10.10 19.30 -16.93
C ARG A 117 10.66 17.95 -16.52
N VAL A 118 10.69 17.02 -17.47
CA VAL A 118 11.22 15.66 -17.28
C VAL A 118 12.17 15.32 -18.41
N ASN A 119 13.36 14.84 -18.08
CA ASN A 119 14.33 14.27 -19.02
C ASN A 119 14.70 12.86 -18.55
N GLY A 120 14.15 11.83 -19.20
CA GLY A 120 14.17 10.46 -18.69
C GLY A 120 13.49 10.40 -17.32
N TYR A 121 14.29 10.19 -16.27
CA TYR A 121 13.84 10.18 -14.87
C TYR A 121 14.30 11.40 -14.06
N TYR A 122 15.02 12.36 -14.66
CA TYR A 122 15.40 13.62 -14.02
C TYR A 122 14.25 14.63 -14.12
N VAL A 123 13.87 15.23 -12.99
CA VAL A 123 12.73 16.13 -12.85
C VAL A 123 13.21 17.52 -12.42
N GLU A 124 12.62 18.56 -13.01
CA GLU A 124 12.79 19.96 -12.59
C GLU A 124 11.43 20.62 -12.36
N TRP A 125 11.24 21.28 -11.21
CA TRP A 125 10.00 22.03 -10.90
C TRP A 125 10.25 23.09 -9.83
N GLN A 126 9.84 24.35 -10.06
CA GLN A 126 9.91 25.44 -9.07
C GLN A 126 11.25 25.50 -8.29
N LYS A 127 12.37 25.44 -9.03
CA LYS A 127 13.78 25.38 -8.55
C LYS A 127 14.21 24.06 -7.89
N TRP A 128 13.29 23.16 -7.53
CA TRP A 128 13.64 21.79 -7.15
C TRP A 128 14.13 20.99 -8.35
N ASN A 129 15.06 20.09 -8.10
CA ASN A 129 15.46 19.05 -9.04
C ASN A 129 15.85 17.77 -8.30
N PHE A 130 15.52 16.62 -8.90
CA PHE A 130 15.75 15.29 -8.36
C PHE A 130 15.65 14.24 -9.48
N ARG A 131 15.88 12.97 -9.14
CA ARG A 131 15.65 11.82 -10.02
C ARG A 131 14.63 10.87 -9.38
N ILE A 132 13.73 10.33 -10.19
CA ILE A 132 12.83 9.25 -9.79
C ILE A 132 13.54 7.92 -10.04
N GLY A 133 13.48 7.01 -9.07
CA GLY A 133 13.87 5.62 -9.21
C GLY A 133 12.80 4.72 -8.61
N PHE A 134 12.89 3.43 -8.91
CA PHE A 134 11.94 2.44 -8.42
C PHE A 134 12.67 1.12 -8.14
N THR A 135 12.33 0.42 -7.05
CA THR A 135 12.88 -0.91 -6.75
C THR A 135 11.74 -1.87 -6.38
N PRO A 136 11.82 -3.18 -6.69
CA PRO A 136 10.77 -4.13 -6.32
C PRO A 136 10.60 -4.25 -4.80
N LYS A 137 11.64 -3.93 -4.00
CA LYS A 137 11.57 -3.94 -2.53
C LYS A 137 10.83 -2.71 -1.98
N GLU A 138 11.29 -1.51 -2.33
CA GLU A 138 10.90 -0.25 -1.67
C GLU A 138 9.81 0.51 -2.42
N GLY A 139 9.55 0.16 -3.67
CA GLY A 139 8.75 0.98 -4.58
C GLY A 139 9.49 2.25 -4.96
N LEU A 140 8.82 3.40 -4.83
CA LEU A 140 9.35 4.70 -5.22
C LEU A 140 10.56 5.13 -4.37
N VAL A 141 11.62 5.54 -5.04
CA VAL A 141 12.83 6.13 -4.44
C VAL A 141 13.12 7.46 -5.11
N ILE A 142 13.40 8.50 -4.33
CA ILE A 142 13.77 9.82 -4.84
C ILE A 142 15.28 10.04 -4.61
N TYR A 143 16.00 10.35 -5.68
CA TYR A 143 17.46 10.51 -5.68
C TYR A 143 17.91 11.95 -5.99
N SER A 144 19.09 12.31 -5.48
CA SER A 144 19.84 13.54 -5.77
C SER A 144 19.02 14.83 -5.60
N VAL A 145 18.19 14.90 -4.56
CA VAL A 145 17.32 16.06 -4.26
C VAL A 145 18.15 17.31 -4.01
N ALA A 146 17.86 18.37 -4.77
CA ALA A 146 18.50 19.66 -4.63
C ALA A 146 17.56 20.82 -4.96
N TYR A 147 17.94 22.03 -4.54
CA TYR A 147 17.23 23.28 -4.80
C TYR A 147 18.15 24.30 -5.47
N VAL A 148 17.64 25.06 -6.46
CA VAL A 148 18.39 26.13 -7.13
C VAL A 148 18.17 27.47 -6.41
N ASP A 149 19.20 27.93 -5.70
CA ASP A 149 19.16 29.08 -4.81
C ASP A 149 19.91 30.30 -5.38
N GLY A 150 19.32 30.91 -6.41
CA GLY A 150 19.84 32.15 -7.00
C GLY A 150 21.31 32.04 -7.43
N SER A 151 22.15 32.96 -6.96
CA SER A 151 23.59 32.98 -7.24
C SER A 151 24.39 31.87 -6.55
N ARG A 152 23.82 31.16 -5.58
CA ARG A 152 24.44 29.98 -4.95
C ARG A 152 24.29 28.71 -5.80
N GLY A 153 23.48 28.76 -6.86
CA GLY A 153 23.29 27.65 -7.79
C GLY A 153 22.58 26.46 -7.14
N ARG A 154 22.94 25.25 -7.56
CA ARG A 154 22.31 23.99 -7.13
C ARG A 154 22.85 23.55 -5.77
N ARG A 155 22.01 23.65 -4.73
CA ARG A 155 22.30 23.25 -3.35
C ARG A 155 21.70 21.86 -3.06
N PRO A 156 22.51 20.82 -2.79
CA PRO A 156 22.01 19.49 -2.42
C PRO A 156 21.25 19.50 -1.08
N VAL A 157 20.28 18.59 -0.95
CA VAL A 157 19.44 18.43 0.25
C VAL A 157 19.48 16.98 0.74
N ALA A 158 19.23 16.02 -0.16
CA ALA A 158 19.30 14.60 0.13
C ALA A 158 19.85 13.82 -1.06
N HIS A 159 20.67 12.81 -0.81
CA HIS A 159 21.11 11.83 -1.79
C HIS A 159 19.96 10.89 -2.16
N ARG A 160 19.27 10.33 -1.16
CA ARG A 160 18.29 9.26 -1.37
C ARG A 160 17.20 9.28 -0.30
N LEU A 161 15.95 9.29 -0.73
CA LEU A 161 14.76 9.18 0.12
C LEU A 161 13.92 7.97 -0.32
N SER A 162 13.60 7.06 0.61
CA SER A 162 12.68 5.94 0.38
C SER A 162 12.02 5.46 1.68
N PHE A 163 10.98 4.64 1.55
CA PHE A 163 10.56 3.73 2.62
C PHE A 163 11.31 2.40 2.47
N VAL A 164 12.11 2.03 3.47
CA VAL A 164 12.95 0.81 3.44
C VAL A 164 12.28 -0.40 4.08
N GLU A 165 11.26 -0.17 4.90
CA GLU A 165 10.44 -1.22 5.50
C GLU A 165 9.05 -0.69 5.90
N MET A 166 8.06 -1.58 5.82
CA MET A 166 6.76 -1.46 6.50
C MET A 166 6.58 -2.73 7.33
N VAL A 167 6.22 -2.62 8.60
CA VAL A 167 5.93 -3.80 9.44
C VAL A 167 4.55 -3.69 10.09
N VAL A 168 3.77 -4.77 9.98
CA VAL A 168 2.38 -4.85 10.42
C VAL A 168 2.20 -5.95 11.48
N PRO A 169 2.55 -5.69 12.75
CA PRO A 169 2.34 -6.62 13.86
C PRO A 169 0.87 -6.63 14.31
N TYR A 170 0.30 -7.82 14.48
CA TYR A 170 -1.04 -8.03 15.03
C TYR A 170 -0.97 -8.32 16.54
N GLY A 171 -1.87 -7.70 17.30
CA GLY A 171 -1.89 -7.71 18.78
C GLY A 171 -2.77 -8.79 19.42
N ASP A 172 -3.26 -9.77 18.66
CA ASP A 172 -4.06 -10.87 19.21
C ASP A 172 -3.19 -12.12 19.46
N PRO A 173 -3.04 -12.57 20.73
CA PRO A 173 -2.15 -13.67 21.09
C PRO A 173 -2.71 -15.08 20.74
N ASN A 174 -3.90 -15.18 20.14
CA ASN A 174 -4.48 -16.46 19.76
C ASN A 174 -3.98 -16.93 18.38
N GLU A 175 -3.99 -18.24 18.16
CA GLU A 175 -3.91 -18.84 16.82
C GLU A 175 -5.08 -18.35 15.95
N PRO A 176 -4.86 -18.02 14.65
CA PRO A 176 -3.60 -17.97 13.90
C PRO A 176 -2.94 -16.57 13.90
N HIS A 177 -3.39 -15.64 14.76
CA HIS A 177 -3.09 -14.22 14.61
C HIS A 177 -1.79 -13.76 15.29
N TYR A 178 -1.34 -14.37 16.39
CA TYR A 178 -0.12 -13.95 17.12
C TYR A 178 1.14 -13.92 16.25
N ARG A 179 1.20 -14.78 15.23
CA ARG A 179 2.30 -14.88 14.26
C ARG A 179 2.25 -13.85 13.14
N LYS A 180 1.12 -13.16 12.94
CA LYS A 180 0.95 -12.17 11.86
C LYS A 180 1.79 -10.92 12.16
N ASN A 181 2.98 -10.87 11.57
CA ASN A 181 3.94 -9.78 11.71
C ASN A 181 4.64 -9.59 10.37
N ALA A 182 3.89 -9.17 9.34
CA ALA A 182 4.44 -9.03 7.99
C ALA A 182 5.46 -7.88 7.96
N PHE A 183 6.60 -8.12 7.33
CA PHE A 183 7.56 -7.09 6.92
C PHE A 183 7.39 -6.85 5.42
N ASP A 184 6.42 -6.03 5.03
CA ASP A 184 5.87 -6.02 3.67
C ASP A 184 6.88 -5.62 2.60
N ALA A 185 7.90 -4.78 2.92
CA ALA A 185 8.98 -4.53 1.98
C ALA A 185 9.99 -5.68 1.98
N GLY A 186 10.34 -6.22 3.16
CA GLY A 186 11.33 -7.28 3.35
C GLY A 186 10.93 -8.65 2.81
N GLU A 187 9.67 -9.04 2.98
CA GLU A 187 9.16 -10.40 2.72
C GLU A 187 8.45 -10.55 1.38
N ASP A 188 7.78 -9.51 0.87
CA ASP A 188 6.97 -9.56 -0.36
C ASP A 188 7.37 -8.51 -1.42
N GLY A 189 7.63 -7.28 -0.98
CA GLY A 189 8.16 -6.17 -1.78
C GLY A 189 7.11 -5.12 -2.16
N LEU A 190 7.18 -3.94 -1.53
CA LEU A 190 6.23 -2.83 -1.76
C LEU A 190 6.16 -2.42 -3.23
N GLY A 191 7.32 -2.41 -3.92
CA GLY A 191 7.38 -2.02 -5.33
C GLY A 191 6.89 -3.10 -6.29
N LYS A 192 7.13 -4.37 -5.98
CA LYS A 192 6.61 -5.51 -6.75
C LYS A 192 5.08 -5.58 -6.67
N ASN A 193 4.52 -5.19 -5.53
CA ASN A 193 3.07 -5.20 -5.29
C ASN A 193 2.37 -3.89 -5.72
N ALA A 194 3.08 -2.98 -6.39
CA ALA A 194 2.49 -1.76 -6.93
C ALA A 194 1.40 -2.05 -7.99
N HIS A 195 0.56 -1.06 -8.26
CA HIS A 195 -0.52 -1.18 -9.24
C HIS A 195 -0.35 -0.17 -10.39
N SER A 196 -0.85 -0.54 -11.57
CA SER A 196 -0.93 0.39 -12.71
C SER A 196 -1.99 1.45 -12.47
N LEU A 197 -1.56 2.70 -12.30
CA LEU A 197 -2.42 3.83 -11.92
C LEU A 197 -3.21 4.36 -13.12
N LYS A 198 -4.53 4.47 -12.98
CA LYS A 198 -5.46 4.94 -14.01
C LYS A 198 -5.71 6.44 -13.93
N LYS A 199 -5.54 7.13 -15.07
CA LYS A 199 -5.82 8.56 -15.20
C LYS A 199 -7.29 8.87 -14.94
N GLY A 200 -7.57 9.82 -14.06
CA GLY A 200 -8.92 10.24 -13.69
C GLY A 200 -9.57 9.38 -12.60
N CYS A 201 -8.96 8.26 -12.21
CA CYS A 201 -9.34 7.48 -11.03
C CYS A 201 -8.32 7.71 -9.91
N ASP A 202 -7.08 7.25 -10.12
CA ASP A 202 -6.04 7.24 -9.08
C ASP A 202 -5.24 8.55 -9.07
N CYS A 203 -5.02 9.16 -10.24
CA CYS A 203 -4.36 10.46 -10.38
C CYS A 203 -5.17 11.39 -11.29
N LEU A 204 -5.49 12.60 -10.77
CA LEU A 204 -6.37 13.58 -11.42
C LEU A 204 -5.60 14.87 -11.79
N GLY A 205 -5.85 15.39 -12.99
CA GLY A 205 -5.20 16.59 -13.53
C GLY A 205 -4.29 16.31 -14.73
N TYR A 206 -3.23 17.11 -14.89
CA TYR A 206 -2.17 16.82 -15.85
C TYR A 206 -1.16 15.86 -15.21
N ILE A 207 -1.14 14.60 -15.67
CA ILE A 207 -0.33 13.54 -15.08
C ILE A 207 0.79 13.13 -16.04
N LYS A 208 2.03 13.05 -15.52
CA LYS A 208 3.14 12.32 -16.15
C LYS A 208 3.33 10.99 -15.44
N TYR A 209 3.27 9.90 -16.19
CA TYR A 209 3.54 8.55 -15.68
C TYR A 209 4.97 8.08 -15.96
N PHE A 210 5.46 7.18 -15.12
CA PHE A 210 6.67 6.39 -15.28
C PHE A 210 6.35 4.91 -15.03
N ASP A 211 6.87 4.05 -15.89
CA ASP A 211 6.74 2.61 -15.77
C ASP A 211 7.83 2.04 -14.85
N ALA A 212 7.55 0.90 -14.22
CA ALA A 212 8.53 0.15 -13.46
C ALA A 212 8.83 -1.18 -14.15
N HIS A 213 10.10 -1.56 -14.20
CA HIS A 213 10.56 -2.83 -14.77
C HIS A 213 11.40 -3.58 -13.74
N PHE A 214 11.15 -4.87 -13.57
CA PHE A 214 11.91 -5.74 -12.68
C PHE A 214 11.95 -7.18 -13.20
N THR A 215 12.85 -7.98 -12.64
CA THR A 215 13.04 -9.38 -13.05
C THR A 215 12.05 -10.27 -12.29
N ASN A 216 11.31 -11.11 -13.01
CA ASN A 216 10.43 -12.12 -12.42
C ASN A 216 11.22 -13.38 -12.00
N PHE A 217 10.55 -14.33 -11.36
CA PHE A 217 11.19 -15.55 -10.84
C PHE A 217 11.76 -16.51 -11.90
N THR A 218 11.45 -16.33 -13.19
CA THR A 218 12.03 -17.10 -14.31
C THR A 218 13.19 -16.39 -15.00
N GLY A 219 13.57 -15.18 -14.55
CA GLY A 219 14.59 -14.35 -15.19
C GLY A 219 14.07 -13.47 -16.34
N GLY A 220 12.76 -13.49 -16.61
CA GLY A 220 12.12 -12.59 -17.57
C GLY A 220 11.89 -11.19 -16.99
N VAL A 221 11.57 -10.22 -17.86
CA VAL A 221 11.20 -8.86 -17.44
C VAL A 221 9.69 -8.78 -17.22
N GLU A 222 9.30 -8.28 -16.06
CA GLU A 222 7.94 -7.87 -15.71
C GLU A 222 7.87 -6.34 -15.71
N THR A 223 6.74 -5.80 -16.17
CA THR A 223 6.54 -4.35 -16.31
C THR A 223 5.21 -3.95 -15.69
N ILE A 224 5.26 -2.99 -14.76
CA ILE A 224 4.08 -2.28 -14.27
C ILE A 224 4.00 -0.97 -15.06
N GLU A 225 3.10 -0.94 -16.05
CA GLU A 225 2.79 0.30 -16.78
C GLU A 225 2.14 1.32 -15.84
N ASN A 226 2.43 2.60 -16.02
CA ASN A 226 1.88 3.71 -15.21
C ASN A 226 2.10 3.53 -13.68
N CYS A 227 3.17 2.85 -13.28
CA CYS A 227 3.47 2.50 -11.89
C CYS A 227 3.65 3.73 -10.98
N VAL A 228 4.28 4.79 -11.47
CA VAL A 228 4.45 6.06 -10.73
C VAL A 228 3.74 7.16 -11.50
N CYS A 229 2.86 7.90 -10.83
CA CYS A 229 2.27 9.12 -11.36
C CYS A 229 2.90 10.36 -10.72
N MET A 230 3.09 11.41 -11.53
CA MET A 230 3.58 12.70 -11.09
C MET A 230 2.72 13.83 -11.65
N HIS A 231 2.34 14.77 -10.78
CA HIS A 231 1.61 15.98 -11.15
C HIS A 231 1.94 17.13 -10.21
N GLU A 232 1.65 18.37 -10.63
CA GLU A 232 1.56 19.47 -9.67
C GLU A 232 0.10 19.72 -9.30
N GLU A 233 -0.14 20.32 -8.14
CA GLU A 233 -1.47 20.70 -7.68
C GLU A 233 -1.44 22.01 -6.89
N ASP A 234 -2.58 22.70 -6.87
CA ASP A 234 -2.78 23.85 -5.98
C ASP A 234 -2.83 23.38 -4.52
N HIS A 235 -2.15 24.11 -3.64
CA HIS A 235 -2.13 23.81 -2.21
C HIS A 235 -2.56 25.00 -1.35
N GLY A 236 -3.61 25.70 -1.79
CA GLY A 236 -4.22 26.79 -1.03
C GLY A 236 -3.38 28.07 -1.00
N ILE A 237 -3.36 28.74 0.14
CA ILE A 237 -2.60 29.99 0.34
C ILE A 237 -1.19 29.65 0.84
N LEU A 238 -0.16 30.12 0.13
CA LEU A 238 1.23 30.05 0.59
C LEU A 238 1.48 31.08 1.69
N TRP A 239 1.08 32.32 1.42
CA TRP A 239 1.08 33.40 2.40
C TRP A 239 0.07 34.48 2.02
N LYS A 240 -0.42 35.21 3.03
CA LYS A 240 -1.30 36.36 2.89
C LYS A 240 -0.99 37.38 3.98
N HIS A 241 -0.91 38.65 3.61
CA HIS A 241 -0.83 39.77 4.54
C HIS A 241 -1.76 40.90 4.10
N GLN A 242 -2.23 41.70 5.06
CA GLN A 242 -2.93 42.95 4.80
C GLN A 242 -2.42 44.00 5.78
N ASP A 243 -1.86 45.08 5.25
CA ASP A 243 -1.47 46.23 6.06
C ASP A 243 -2.68 47.16 6.22
N TRP A 244 -3.16 47.27 7.45
CA TRP A 244 -4.30 48.10 7.80
C TRP A 244 -4.02 49.61 7.68
N ARG A 245 -2.75 50.05 7.65
CA ARG A 245 -2.39 51.47 7.52
C ARG A 245 -2.50 51.97 6.10
N THR A 246 -2.05 51.17 5.14
CA THR A 246 -2.15 51.48 3.70
C THR A 246 -3.41 50.93 3.04
N GLY A 247 -4.11 49.99 3.70
CA GLY A 247 -5.24 49.25 3.14
C GLY A 247 -4.83 48.17 2.12
N LEU A 248 -3.54 48.03 1.82
CA LEU A 248 -3.03 47.10 0.82
C LEU A 248 -3.04 45.66 1.33
N ALA A 249 -3.42 44.73 0.46
CA ALA A 249 -3.40 43.31 0.73
C ALA A 249 -2.56 42.58 -0.33
N GLU A 250 -1.76 41.61 0.12
CA GLU A 250 -0.96 40.78 -0.76
C GLU A 250 -1.18 39.29 -0.43
N VAL A 251 -1.31 38.49 -1.48
CA VAL A 251 -1.60 37.05 -1.40
C VAL A 251 -0.71 36.32 -2.40
N ARG A 252 -0.20 35.15 -2.03
CA ARG A 252 0.34 34.15 -2.97
C ARG A 252 -0.28 32.79 -2.68
N ARG A 253 -0.62 32.05 -3.73
CA ARG A 253 -1.08 30.67 -3.63
C ARG A 253 0.10 29.71 -3.56
N SER A 254 -0.09 28.59 -2.88
CA SER A 254 0.90 27.51 -2.84
C SER A 254 0.63 26.51 -3.96
N ARG A 255 1.68 25.82 -4.38
CA ARG A 255 1.58 24.61 -5.20
C ARG A 255 2.53 23.57 -4.60
N ARG A 256 2.22 22.29 -4.79
CA ARG A 256 3.16 21.19 -4.55
C ARG A 256 3.32 20.35 -5.81
N LEU A 257 4.45 19.67 -5.92
CA LEU A 257 4.67 18.58 -6.86
C LEU A 257 4.53 17.28 -6.09
N SER A 258 3.68 16.40 -6.59
CA SER A 258 3.41 15.10 -6.01
C SER A 258 3.88 14.01 -6.96
N VAL A 259 4.58 13.02 -6.42
CA VAL A 259 5.13 11.85 -7.11
C VAL A 259 4.72 10.62 -6.31
N SER A 260 4.06 9.64 -6.91
CA SER A 260 3.54 8.52 -6.12
C SER A 260 3.25 7.28 -6.92
N PHE A 261 3.41 6.12 -6.27
CA PHE A 261 2.94 4.82 -6.77
C PHE A 261 1.71 4.29 -6.01
N ASP A 262 1.33 4.95 -4.91
CA ASP A 262 0.15 4.66 -4.07
C ASP A 262 -0.52 5.96 -3.56
N GLY A 263 -0.45 7.03 -4.36
CA GLY A 263 -1.08 8.33 -4.07
C GLY A 263 -0.30 9.32 -3.18
N LYS A 264 0.19 10.39 -3.82
CA LYS A 264 0.83 11.62 -3.28
C LYS A 264 2.22 11.52 -2.62
N ILE A 265 2.95 12.65 -2.70
CA ILE A 265 4.18 13.00 -1.95
C ILE A 265 4.13 14.52 -1.70
N GLU A 266 4.82 15.12 -0.72
CA GLU A 266 4.48 15.10 0.71
C GLU A 266 4.29 13.71 1.37
N ALA A 267 5.20 13.27 2.26
CA ALA A 267 5.30 11.90 2.82
C ALA A 267 4.10 11.48 3.69
N GLU A 268 3.00 11.17 3.01
CA GLU A 268 1.69 10.79 3.52
C GLU A 268 1.41 9.37 3.04
N VAL A 269 1.33 8.39 3.92
CA VAL A 269 0.90 7.03 3.56
C VAL A 269 -0.59 6.89 3.83
N LYS A 270 -1.34 6.43 2.82
CA LYS A 270 -2.80 6.30 2.87
C LYS A 270 -3.21 4.85 3.00
N LEU A 271 -3.41 4.41 4.23
CA LEU A 271 -3.92 3.06 4.51
C LEU A 271 -5.38 2.95 4.07
N THR A 272 -5.64 2.05 3.12
CA THR A 272 -6.96 1.70 2.57
C THR A 272 -7.06 0.18 2.40
N GLY A 273 -7.99 -0.30 1.57
CA GLY A 273 -8.17 -1.72 1.30
C GLY A 273 -9.14 -2.39 2.27
N ILE A 274 -8.88 -3.67 2.59
CA ILE A 274 -9.77 -4.52 3.36
C ILE A 274 -9.05 -4.98 4.64
N LEU A 275 -9.75 -4.92 5.78
CA LEU A 275 -9.22 -5.41 7.05
C LEU A 275 -8.94 -6.92 6.96
N SER A 276 -7.84 -7.38 7.56
CA SER A 276 -7.58 -8.81 7.72
C SER A 276 -8.34 -9.35 8.94
N LEU A 277 -9.34 -10.19 8.71
CA LEU A 277 -10.36 -10.58 9.70
C LEU A 277 -10.12 -11.98 10.28
N GLY A 278 -10.72 -12.23 11.44
CA GLY A 278 -10.84 -13.57 12.04
C GLY A 278 -12.30 -13.93 12.34
N ALA A 279 -12.61 -15.21 12.39
CA ALA A 279 -13.92 -15.73 12.79
C ALA A 279 -13.93 -16.18 14.27
N LEU A 280 -15.07 -16.03 14.93
CA LEU A 280 -15.28 -16.39 16.33
C LEU A 280 -16.41 -17.40 16.49
N MET A 281 -16.39 -18.20 17.57
CA MET A 281 -17.55 -19.01 17.94
C MET A 281 -18.75 -18.11 18.29
N PRO A 282 -20.00 -18.59 18.15
CA PRO A 282 -21.18 -17.85 18.62
C PRO A 282 -21.04 -17.48 20.10
N GLY A 283 -21.09 -16.18 20.41
CA GLY A 283 -20.92 -15.66 21.77
C GLY A 283 -19.47 -15.51 22.25
N GLU A 284 -18.46 -15.94 21.47
CA GLU A 284 -17.05 -15.67 21.79
C GLU A 284 -16.74 -14.18 21.55
N TYR A 285 -16.03 -13.57 22.49
CA TYR A 285 -15.55 -12.18 22.43
C TYR A 285 -14.05 -12.15 22.72
N ARG A 286 -13.29 -11.38 21.92
CA ARG A 286 -11.86 -11.17 22.12
C ARG A 286 -11.58 -9.69 22.35
N LYS A 287 -10.89 -9.37 23.45
CA LYS A 287 -10.47 -8.00 23.79
C LYS A 287 -9.35 -7.42 22.92
N TYR A 288 -8.78 -8.23 22.03
CA TYR A 288 -7.64 -7.90 21.17
C TYR A 288 -8.05 -7.46 19.76
N GLY A 289 -9.32 -7.08 19.57
CA GLY A 289 -9.88 -6.69 18.29
C GLY A 289 -11.26 -6.07 18.44
N THR A 290 -11.78 -5.55 17.33
CA THR A 290 -13.11 -4.95 17.24
C THR A 290 -14.08 -5.91 16.57
N MET A 291 -15.21 -6.21 17.21
CA MET A 291 -16.31 -6.92 16.57
C MET A 291 -16.88 -6.06 15.45
N ILE A 292 -16.90 -6.57 14.21
CA ILE A 292 -17.44 -5.85 13.05
C ILE A 292 -18.79 -6.42 12.58
N ALA A 293 -19.05 -7.70 12.84
CA ALA A 293 -20.34 -8.35 12.65
C ALA A 293 -20.45 -9.58 13.59
N PRO A 294 -21.65 -10.19 13.77
CA PRO A 294 -21.78 -11.42 14.56
C PRO A 294 -20.83 -12.52 14.05
N GLY A 295 -19.97 -13.02 14.93
CA GLY A 295 -18.97 -14.06 14.60
C GLY A 295 -17.75 -13.57 13.80
N LEU A 296 -17.60 -12.26 13.55
CA LEU A 296 -16.55 -11.68 12.71
C LEU A 296 -15.90 -10.47 13.38
N TYR A 297 -14.58 -10.48 13.51
CA TYR A 297 -13.83 -9.41 14.18
C TYR A 297 -12.55 -9.06 13.44
N ALA A 298 -12.10 -7.82 13.64
CA ALA A 298 -10.84 -7.29 13.14
C ALA A 298 -9.84 -7.24 14.32
N PRO A 299 -8.80 -8.09 14.36
CA PRO A 299 -7.78 -7.99 15.39
C PRO A 299 -7.01 -6.67 15.28
N VAL A 300 -6.68 -6.08 16.44
CA VAL A 300 -5.85 -4.86 16.51
C VAL A 300 -4.49 -5.16 15.89
N HIS A 301 -4.00 -4.22 15.10
CA HIS A 301 -2.66 -4.25 14.51
C HIS A 301 -2.15 -2.82 14.37
N GLN A 302 -0.86 -2.67 14.11
CA GLN A 302 -0.22 -1.38 13.86
C GLN A 302 0.43 -1.40 12.48
N HIS A 303 0.67 -0.23 11.88
CA HIS A 303 1.44 -0.08 10.65
C HIS A 303 2.64 0.82 10.96
N PHE A 304 3.85 0.27 10.95
CA PHE A 304 5.07 1.02 11.22
C PHE A 304 5.88 1.19 9.94
N PHE A 305 6.16 2.44 9.58
CA PHE A 305 6.93 2.80 8.38
C PHE A 305 8.34 3.24 8.75
N VAL A 306 9.33 2.72 8.05
CA VAL A 306 10.74 3.13 8.20
C VAL A 306 11.17 3.91 6.97
N ALA A 307 11.24 5.24 7.09
CA ALA A 307 11.78 6.11 6.06
C ALA A 307 13.31 6.19 6.19
N ARG A 308 14.05 5.87 5.11
CA ARG A 308 15.50 6.11 5.02
C ARG A 308 15.73 7.46 4.35
N MET A 309 16.31 8.40 5.11
CA MET A 309 16.66 9.73 4.63
C MET A 309 18.18 9.86 4.57
N ASP A 310 18.75 9.68 3.39
CA ASP A 310 20.18 9.83 3.12
C ASP A 310 20.46 11.31 2.83
N MET A 311 20.80 12.06 3.87
CA MET A 311 20.87 13.52 3.82
C MET A 311 22.21 14.01 3.29
N SER A 312 22.17 15.04 2.44
CA SER A 312 23.36 15.59 1.77
C SER A 312 23.36 17.14 1.78
N VAL A 313 22.80 17.75 2.81
CA VAL A 313 22.54 19.20 2.90
C VAL A 313 23.82 20.01 2.65
N ASP A 314 23.82 20.80 1.57
CA ASP A 314 24.97 21.60 1.08
C ASP A 314 26.29 20.82 0.92
N SER A 315 26.25 19.49 0.76
CA SER A 315 27.44 18.66 0.61
C SER A 315 28.27 19.06 -0.62
N ARG A 316 29.60 19.07 -0.47
CA ARG A 316 30.51 19.45 -1.56
C ARG A 316 30.94 18.23 -2.37
N PRO A 317 31.17 18.38 -3.70
CA PRO A 317 31.77 17.32 -4.51
C PRO A 317 33.08 16.81 -3.87
N GLY A 318 33.16 15.51 -3.61
CA GLY A 318 34.32 14.87 -2.99
C GLY A 318 34.32 14.75 -1.46
N GLU A 319 33.32 15.30 -0.75
CA GLU A 319 33.13 14.99 0.68
C GLU A 319 32.55 13.58 0.85
N ALA A 320 33.05 12.81 1.82
CA ALA A 320 32.81 11.36 1.97
C ALA A 320 31.35 10.93 2.27
N LEU A 321 30.42 11.90 2.39
CA LEU A 321 28.97 11.66 2.48
C LEU A 321 28.28 11.65 1.09
N ASN A 322 29.04 11.90 0.01
CA ASN A 322 28.62 11.64 -1.36
C ASN A 322 29.19 10.27 -1.81
N GLN A 323 28.36 9.22 -1.75
CA GLN A 323 28.59 7.97 -2.48
C GLN A 323 28.12 8.09 -3.94
#